data_AF-A0A1Y2S5X9-F1
#
_entry.id   AF-A0A1Y2S5X9-F1
#
_cell.length_a   1.000
_cell.length_b   1.000
_cell.length_c   1.000
_cell.angle_alpha   90.00
_cell.angle_beta   90.00
_cell.angle_gamma   90.00
#
_symmetry.space_group_name_H-M   'P 1'
#
loop_
_entity.id
_entity.type
_entity.pdbx_description
1 polymer ?
#
loop_
_entity_poly.entity_id
_entity_poly.type
_entity_poly.pdbx_seq_one_letter_code
_entity_poly.pdbx_strand_id
1 'polypeptide(L)'
;MINKLQAAVEIAEEIEASIFPVMTATQNEAESDTYFMCRGVHRQTCDLAQRLREINKEYIIEDNIDTDRNLNIELEPARNLIKQSMVLIGILIDIEKNDETAIALYTISNLILKAGKEIARVQGVEYS
;
A
#
# COMPACT_ATOMS: atom_id res chain seq x y z
N MET A 1 -17.63 -3.25 16.29
CA MET A 1 -16.46 -2.39 16.00
C MET A 1 -15.18 -3.13 15.58
N ILE A 2 -15.11 -4.47 15.62
CA ILE A 2 -13.88 -5.22 15.26
C ILE A 2 -13.65 -5.40 13.74
N ASN A 3 -14.63 -5.10 12.88
CA ASN A 3 -14.58 -5.58 11.49
C ASN A 3 -13.87 -4.67 10.47
N LYS A 4 -13.75 -3.36 10.74
CA LYS A 4 -13.29 -2.37 9.73
C LYS A 4 -11.78 -2.09 9.78
N LEU A 5 -11.21 -1.99 10.99
CA LEU A 5 -9.76 -1.88 11.18
C LEU A 5 -9.06 -3.18 10.73
N GLN A 6 -9.66 -4.33 11.07
CA GLN A 6 -9.27 -5.65 10.58
C GLN A 6 -9.26 -5.69 9.04
N ALA A 7 -10.34 -5.21 8.39
CA ALA A 7 -10.41 -5.14 6.93
C ALA A 7 -9.33 -4.22 6.31
N ALA A 8 -8.99 -3.11 6.97
CA ALA A 8 -7.91 -2.23 6.50
C ALA A 8 -6.52 -2.89 6.63
N VAL A 9 -6.31 -3.70 7.67
CA VAL A 9 -5.09 -4.50 7.86
C VAL A 9 -5.00 -5.61 6.83
N GLU A 10 -6.08 -6.37 6.61
CA GLU A 10 -6.15 -7.40 5.57
C GLU A 10 -5.84 -6.84 4.18
N ILE A 11 -6.33 -5.63 3.88
CA ILE A 11 -6.01 -4.92 2.63
C ILE A 11 -4.50 -4.60 2.54
N ALA A 12 -3.86 -4.18 3.63
CA ALA A 12 -2.42 -3.89 3.64
C ALA A 12 -1.58 -5.17 3.44
N GLU A 13 -1.95 -6.26 4.12
CA GLU A 13 -1.32 -7.57 3.99
C GLU A 13 -1.47 -8.12 2.55
N GLU A 14 -2.64 -7.93 1.93
CA GLU A 14 -2.89 -8.38 0.55
C GLU A 14 -2.07 -7.59 -0.48
N ILE A 15 -1.83 -6.29 -0.25
CA ILE A 15 -0.92 -5.48 -1.07
C ILE A 15 0.53 -5.97 -0.92
N GLU A 16 0.99 -6.23 0.31
CA GLU A 16 2.34 -6.71 0.58
C GLU A 16 2.61 -8.07 -0.07
N ALA A 17 1.69 -9.03 0.12
CA ALA A 17 1.77 -10.36 -0.48
C ALA A 17 1.79 -10.32 -2.02
N SER A 18 1.13 -9.33 -2.62
CA SER A 18 1.07 -9.17 -4.08
C SER A 18 2.34 -8.55 -4.68
N ILE A 19 3.11 -7.77 -3.91
CA ILE A 19 4.33 -7.09 -4.37
C ILE A 19 5.56 -8.02 -4.30
N PHE A 20 5.59 -8.95 -3.34
CA PHE A 20 6.73 -9.84 -3.15
C PHE A 20 7.12 -10.65 -4.40
N PRO A 21 6.18 -11.27 -5.14
CA PRO A 21 6.49 -11.98 -6.38
C PRO A 21 6.99 -11.07 -7.51
N VAL A 22 6.54 -9.81 -7.57
CA VAL A 22 7.03 -8.81 -8.53
C VAL A 22 8.51 -8.50 -8.27
N MET A 23 8.90 -8.34 -7.00
CA MET A 23 10.30 -8.14 -6.64
C MET A 23 11.17 -9.31 -7.08
N THR A 24 10.74 -10.55 -6.82
CA THR A 24 11.48 -11.75 -7.21
C THR A 24 11.61 -11.87 -8.73
N ALA A 25 10.55 -11.57 -9.48
CA ALA A 25 10.59 -11.61 -10.94
C ALA A 25 11.51 -10.51 -11.52
N THR A 26 11.54 -9.32 -10.92
CA THR A 26 12.48 -8.25 -11.29
C THR A 26 13.92 -8.64 -11.01
N GLN A 27 14.21 -9.24 -9.86
CA GLN A 27 15.57 -9.71 -9.51
C GLN A 27 16.07 -10.81 -10.45
N ASN A 28 15.16 -11.59 -11.03
CA ASN A 28 15.48 -12.64 -11.99
C ASN A 28 15.48 -12.16 -13.45
N GLU A 29 15.40 -10.85 -13.71
CA GLU A 29 15.38 -10.25 -15.05
C GLU A 29 14.27 -10.80 -15.97
N ALA A 30 13.15 -11.27 -15.40
CA ALA A 30 12.03 -11.84 -16.15
C ALA A 30 11.13 -10.71 -16.71
N GLU A 31 11.60 -10.00 -17.74
CA GLU A 31 10.98 -8.77 -18.24
C GLU A 31 9.52 -8.90 -18.72
N SER A 32 9.14 -9.97 -19.40
CA SER A 32 7.73 -10.17 -19.79
C SER A 32 6.85 -10.34 -18.55
N ASP A 33 7.28 -11.22 -17.64
CA ASP A 33 6.47 -11.65 -16.50
C ASP A 33 6.33 -10.52 -15.48
N THR A 34 7.42 -9.81 -15.17
CA THR A 34 7.37 -8.65 -14.27
C THR A 34 6.43 -7.56 -14.81
N TYR A 35 6.32 -7.35 -16.14
CA TYR A 35 5.43 -6.30 -16.68
C TYR A 35 3.95 -6.66 -16.44
N PHE A 36 3.57 -7.90 -16.73
CA PHE A 36 2.21 -8.38 -16.47
C PHE A 36 1.89 -8.44 -14.98
N MET A 37 2.85 -8.83 -14.13
CA MET A 37 2.68 -8.85 -12.68
C MET A 37 2.53 -7.43 -12.12
N CYS A 38 3.37 -6.46 -12.50
CA CYS A 38 3.20 -5.05 -12.11
C CYS A 38 1.82 -4.51 -12.46
N ARG A 39 1.33 -4.82 -13.67
CA ARG A 39 0.03 -4.36 -14.13
C ARG A 39 -1.14 -5.04 -13.40
N GLY A 40 -0.98 -6.32 -13.01
CA GLY A 40 -1.93 -7.04 -12.17
C GLY A 40 -2.02 -6.45 -10.77
N VAL A 41 -0.86 -6.26 -10.14
CA VAL A 41 -0.74 -5.64 -8.81
C VAL A 41 -1.31 -4.22 -8.82
N HIS A 42 -1.01 -3.41 -9.83
CA HIS A 42 -1.57 -2.05 -9.94
C HIS A 42 -3.11 -2.06 -9.93
N ARG A 43 -3.74 -2.96 -10.69
CA ARG A 43 -5.21 -3.10 -10.70
C ARG A 43 -5.76 -3.54 -9.36
N GLN A 44 -5.13 -4.53 -8.72
CA GLN A 44 -5.54 -5.01 -7.40
C GLN A 44 -5.41 -3.91 -6.35
N THR A 45 -4.29 -3.20 -6.32
CA THR A 45 -4.06 -2.09 -5.38
C THR A 45 -5.04 -0.93 -5.60
N CYS A 46 -5.44 -0.64 -6.85
CA CYS A 46 -6.49 0.35 -7.13
C CYS A 46 -7.85 -0.06 -6.54
N ASP A 47 -8.24 -1.32 -6.69
CA ASP A 47 -9.50 -1.85 -6.15
C ASP A 47 -9.49 -1.89 -4.62
N LEU A 48 -8.38 -2.33 -4.04
CA LEU A 48 -8.14 -2.34 -2.60
C LEU A 48 -8.12 -0.91 -2.01
N ALA A 49 -7.51 0.05 -2.70
CA ALA A 49 -7.53 1.46 -2.29
C ALA A 49 -8.94 2.06 -2.36
N GLN A 50 -9.77 1.63 -3.32
CA GLN A 50 -11.17 2.04 -3.42
C GLN A 50 -11.99 1.47 -2.25
N ARG A 51 -11.84 0.18 -1.93
CA ARG A 51 -12.46 -0.47 -0.76
C ARG A 51 -12.07 0.23 0.54
N LEU A 52 -10.79 0.60 0.69
CA LEU A 52 -10.31 1.34 1.85
C LEU A 52 -10.97 2.74 1.97
N ARG A 53 -11.23 3.42 0.85
CA ARG A 53 -11.96 4.70 0.83
C ARG A 53 -13.44 4.55 1.17
N GLU A 54 -14.06 3.44 0.80
CA GLU A 54 -15.46 3.14 1.11
C GLU A 54 -15.63 2.83 2.60
N ILE A 55 -14.75 2.00 3.16
CA ILE A 55 -14.66 1.75 4.60
C ILE A 55 -14.48 3.08 5.36
N ASN A 56 -13.65 3.98 4.83
CA ASN A 56 -13.42 5.30 5.43
C ASN A 56 -14.63 6.24 5.31
N LYS A 57 -15.37 6.22 4.19
CA LYS A 57 -16.59 7.03 4.01
C LYS A 57 -17.72 6.62 4.94
N GLU A 58 -17.88 5.33 5.19
CA GLU A 58 -18.87 4.82 6.16
C GLU A 58 -18.47 5.15 7.61
N TYR A 59 -17.19 5.39 7.88
CA TYR A 59 -16.69 5.84 9.19
C TYR A 59 -17.12 7.28 9.53
N ILE A 60 -17.20 8.16 8.53
CA ILE A 60 -17.52 9.59 8.68
C ILE A 60 -18.97 9.84 9.16
N ILE A 61 -19.87 8.87 8.97
CA ILE A 61 -21.32 9.05 9.22
C ILE A 61 -21.75 8.56 10.62
N GLU A 62 -21.01 7.65 11.28
CA GLU A 62 -21.52 6.94 12.46
C GLU A 62 -20.89 7.28 13.83
N ASP A 63 -19.65 7.80 13.95
CA ASP A 63 -19.06 7.97 15.30
C ASP A 63 -18.09 9.17 15.45
N ASN A 64 -18.38 10.03 16.42
CA ASN A 64 -17.49 10.95 17.15
C ASN A 64 -16.37 11.70 16.39
N ILE A 65 -16.71 12.93 15.98
CA ILE A 65 -15.86 13.93 15.31
C ILE A 65 -14.51 14.21 16.01
N ASP A 66 -14.39 13.99 17.32
CA ASP A 66 -13.19 14.34 18.09
C ASP A 66 -12.12 13.23 18.13
N THR A 67 -12.53 11.95 18.17
CA THR A 67 -11.59 10.81 18.14
C THR A 67 -11.03 10.59 16.74
N ASP A 68 -11.85 10.87 15.71
CA ASP A 68 -11.53 10.68 14.29
C ASP A 68 -10.52 11.71 13.75
N ARG A 69 -10.46 12.92 14.33
CA ARG A 69 -9.42 13.92 14.01
C ARG A 69 -8.04 13.45 14.46
N ASN A 70 -7.92 12.91 15.67
CA ASN A 70 -6.62 12.43 16.16
C ASN A 70 -6.12 11.25 15.33
N LEU A 71 -7.00 10.30 14.99
CA LEU A 71 -6.60 9.14 14.19
C LEU A 71 -6.21 9.51 12.76
N ASN A 72 -6.94 10.43 12.10
CA ASN A 72 -6.56 10.93 10.77
C ASN A 72 -5.22 11.68 10.81
N ILE A 73 -4.94 12.46 11.85
CA ILE A 73 -3.64 13.12 12.03
C ILE A 73 -2.53 12.08 12.22
N GLU A 74 -2.77 11.06 13.04
CA GLU A 74 -1.78 10.03 13.35
C GLU A 74 -1.48 9.07 12.18
N LEU A 75 -2.46 8.82 11.30
CA LEU A 75 -2.32 7.96 10.11
C LEU A 75 -1.91 8.72 8.83
N GLU A 76 -1.91 10.06 8.84
CA GLU A 76 -1.47 10.88 7.72
C GLU A 76 -0.05 10.53 7.20
N PRO A 77 0.93 10.20 8.06
CA PRO A 77 2.25 9.75 7.61
C PRO A 77 2.17 8.48 6.75
N ALA A 78 1.40 7.47 7.19
CA ALA A 78 1.21 6.22 6.45
C ALA A 78 0.50 6.47 5.10
N ARG A 79 -0.55 7.30 5.09
CA ARG A 79 -1.27 7.67 3.85
C ARG A 79 -0.35 8.33 2.83
N ASN A 80 0.55 9.21 3.28
CA ASN A 80 1.51 9.87 2.40
C ASN A 80 2.54 8.90 1.82
N LEU A 81 3.03 7.93 2.62
CA LEU A 81 3.95 6.90 2.16
C LEU A 81 3.30 5.97 1.10
N ILE A 82 2.04 5.59 1.31
CA ILE A 82 1.27 4.80 0.34
C ILE A 82 1.05 5.58 -0.95
N LYS A 83 0.66 6.86 -0.87
CA LYS A 83 0.51 7.73 -2.05
C LYS A 83 1.80 7.84 -2.86
N GLN A 84 2.93 8.07 -2.19
CA GLN A 84 4.24 8.15 -2.85
C GLN A 84 4.58 6.83 -3.55
N SER A 85 4.32 5.70 -2.90
CA SER A 85 4.51 4.36 -3.47
C SER A 85 3.69 4.17 -4.74
N MET A 86 2.41 4.56 -4.73
CA MET A 86 1.54 4.47 -5.92
C MET A 86 2.03 5.33 -7.09
N VAL A 87 2.52 6.54 -6.83
CA VAL A 87 3.08 7.42 -7.87
C VAL A 87 4.32 6.79 -8.49
N LEU A 88 5.23 6.26 -7.68
CA LEU A 88 6.42 5.56 -8.15
C LEU A 88 6.07 4.32 -8.98
N ILE A 89 5.07 3.54 -8.58
CA ILE A 89 4.59 2.38 -9.36
C ILE A 89 4.06 2.83 -10.73
N GLY A 90 3.28 3.92 -10.79
CA GLY A 90 2.78 4.45 -12.06
C GLY A 90 3.91 4.85 -13.00
N ILE A 91 4.91 5.55 -12.49
CA ILE A 91 6.12 5.93 -13.24
C ILE A 91 6.84 4.67 -13.77
N LEU A 92 6.96 3.61 -12.97
CA LEU A 92 7.61 2.37 -13.40
C LEU A 92 6.84 1.56 -14.44
N ILE A 93 5.51 1.71 -14.49
CA ILE A 93 4.70 1.10 -15.55
C ILE A 93 4.89 1.84 -16.88
N ASP A 94 5.13 3.15 -16.81
CA ASP A 94 5.29 4.01 -17.99
C ASP A 94 6.70 4.00 -18.58
N ILE A 95 7.73 3.60 -17.82
CA ILE A 95 9.12 3.49 -18.28
C ILE A 95 9.46 2.03 -18.63
N GLU A 96 10.12 1.80 -19.77
CA GLU A 96 10.66 0.49 -20.14
C GLU A 96 11.86 0.08 -19.26
N LYS A 97 11.99 -1.22 -19.01
CA LYS A 97 12.81 -1.80 -17.94
C LYS A 97 14.31 -1.53 -18.07
N ASN A 98 14.90 -1.12 -16.96
CA ASN A 98 16.34 -0.97 -16.75
C ASN A 98 16.67 -1.08 -15.24
N ASP A 99 17.94 -0.98 -14.85
CA ASP A 99 18.39 -1.03 -13.45
C ASP A 99 17.70 0.01 -12.54
N GLU A 100 17.27 1.15 -13.08
CA GLU A 100 16.54 2.17 -12.32
C GLU A 100 15.17 1.66 -11.87
N THR A 101 14.59 0.71 -12.62
CA THR A 101 13.34 0.05 -12.26
C THR A 101 13.48 -0.79 -10.99
N ALA A 102 14.60 -1.52 -10.85
CA ALA A 102 14.89 -2.32 -9.66
C ALA A 102 15.09 -1.44 -8.41
N ILE A 103 15.81 -0.32 -8.56
CA ILE A 103 16.01 0.67 -7.48
C ILE A 103 14.68 1.28 -7.03
N ALA A 104 13.82 1.63 -7.99
CA ALA A 104 12.52 2.20 -7.68
C ALA A 104 11.58 1.18 -7.01
N LEU A 105 11.56 -0.08 -7.43
CA LEU A 105 10.80 -1.15 -6.76
C LEU A 105 11.28 -1.41 -5.32
N TYR A 106 12.60 -1.40 -5.10
CA TYR A 106 13.18 -1.47 -3.76
C TYR A 106 12.77 -0.27 -2.89
N THR A 107 12.69 0.92 -3.49
CA THR A 107 12.26 2.14 -2.81
C THR A 107 10.78 2.07 -2.43
N ILE A 108 9.92 1.62 -3.34
CA ILE A 108 8.49 1.39 -3.08
C ILE A 108 8.28 0.39 -1.94
N SER A 109 9.01 -0.72 -1.95
CA SER A 109 8.88 -1.75 -0.89
C SER A 109 9.23 -1.19 0.48
N ASN A 110 10.28 -0.38 0.56
CA ASN A 110 10.64 0.31 1.80
C ASN A 110 9.60 1.34 2.25
N LEU A 111 8.94 2.06 1.32
CA LEU A 111 7.89 3.03 1.64
C LEU A 111 6.63 2.32 2.18
N ILE A 112 6.27 1.19 1.59
CA ILE A 112 5.14 0.36 2.04
C ILE A 112 5.43 -0.24 3.42
N LEU A 113 6.63 -0.81 3.63
CA LEU A 113 7.06 -1.31 4.93
C LEU A 113 7.00 -0.23 6.02
N LYS A 114 7.42 1.00 5.70
CA LYS A 114 7.33 2.14 6.63
C LYS A 114 5.88 2.55 6.90
N ALA A 115 5.01 2.53 5.89
CA ALA A 115 3.60 2.81 6.07
C ALA A 115 2.95 1.79 7.01
N GLY A 116 3.27 0.50 6.80
CA GLY A 116 2.82 -0.58 7.67
C GLY A 116 3.27 -0.40 9.12
N LYS A 117 4.54 -0.04 9.35
CA LYS A 117 5.07 0.25 10.70
C LYS A 117 4.36 1.41 11.38
N GLU A 118 4.04 2.47 10.65
CA GLU A 118 3.29 3.60 11.21
C GLU A 118 1.83 3.22 11.52
N ILE A 119 1.20 2.39 10.70
CA ILE A 119 -0.14 1.86 11.01
C ILE A 119 -0.10 1.03 12.29
N ALA A 120 0.87 0.11 12.41
CA ALA A 120 1.06 -0.72 13.60
C ALA A 120 1.32 0.13 14.86
N ARG A 121 2.13 1.20 14.74
CA ARG A 121 2.37 2.17 15.82
C ARG A 121 1.07 2.81 16.31
N VAL A 122 0.23 3.32 15.39
CA VAL A 122 -1.04 3.96 15.76
C VAL A 122 -2.01 2.96 16.38
N GLN A 123 -1.95 1.71 15.95
CA GLN A 123 -2.77 0.62 16.48
C GLN A 123 -2.25 0.05 17.82
N GLY A 124 -1.02 0.39 18.22
CA GLY A 124 -0.40 -0.14 19.43
C GLY A 124 0.00 -1.62 19.32
N VAL A 125 0.26 -2.11 18.10
CA VAL A 125 0.66 -3.49 17.82
C VAL A 125 2.07 -3.54 17.22
N GLU A 126 2.75 -4.69 17.35
CA GLU A 126 4.04 -4.89 16.69
C GLU A 126 3.84 -5.15 15.20
N TYR A 127 4.66 -4.49 14.39
CA TYR A 127 4.71 -4.73 12.95
C TYR A 127 5.43 -6.08 12.71
N SER A 128 4.69 -7.05 12.18
CA SER A 128 5.14 -8.43 11.91
C SER A 128 5.77 -8.57 10.53
#